data_AF-A0AAX3AKK5-F1
#
_entry.id   AF-A0AAX3AKK5-F1
#
_cell.length_a   1.000
_cell.length_b   1.000
_cell.length_c   1.000
_cell.angle_alpha   90.00
_cell.angle_beta   90.00
_cell.angle_gamma   90.00
#
_symmetry.space_group_name_H-M   'P 1'
#
loop_
_entity.id
_entity.type
_entity.pdbx_description
1 polymer ?
#
loop_
_entity_poly.entity_id
_entity_poly.type
_entity_poly.pdbx_seq_one_letter_code
_entity_poly.pdbx_strand_id
1 'polypeptide(L)'
;MAELSRSMAERVRSRVPETDETMGLLWAGPPDSGEIYIYKPTQETRKVYGRKHFSDLQVNDALAGQYDGKTSIYVDAEVILEADPDRIVLHHGLMKNQLPASDAYNGNDTDGKTIAEYTLDLYRNDPVLSELTAVKNDELYIGTMETTGPIQGLFNTEVLAKQLYPGTFGEFPGFDDDDNTYDVPEDERLFDRQRVADICNGKF
;
A
#
# COMPACT_ATOMS: atom_id res chain seq x y z
N MET A 1 -4.06 -23.35 -2.99
CA MET A 1 -3.49 -22.05 -2.57
C MET A 1 -2.06 -21.83 -3.02
N ALA A 2 -1.08 -22.67 -2.62
CA ALA A 2 0.33 -22.40 -2.90
C ALA A 2 0.65 -22.21 -4.40
N GLU A 3 0.03 -23.01 -5.27
CA GLU A 3 0.15 -22.87 -6.72
C GLU A 3 -0.44 -21.57 -7.26
N LEU A 4 -1.64 -21.18 -6.80
CA LEU A 4 -2.30 -19.93 -7.17
C LEU A 4 -1.44 -18.71 -6.79
N SER A 5 -0.93 -18.67 -5.55
CA SER A 5 -0.05 -17.59 -5.09
C SER A 5 1.27 -17.54 -5.88
N ARG A 6 1.83 -18.69 -6.25
CA ARG A 6 3.05 -18.74 -7.08
C ARG A 6 2.78 -18.23 -8.50
N SER A 7 1.71 -18.72 -9.13
CA SER A 7 1.33 -18.33 -10.49
C SER A 7 1.06 -16.83 -10.59
N MET A 8 0.34 -16.25 -9.62
CA MET A 8 0.12 -14.80 -9.58
C MET A 8 1.44 -14.05 -9.44
N ALA A 9 2.31 -14.45 -8.50
CA ALA A 9 3.59 -13.78 -8.29
C ALA A 9 4.48 -13.84 -9.55
N GLU A 10 4.51 -14.98 -10.25
CA GLU A 10 5.24 -15.14 -11.52
C GLU A 10 4.66 -14.25 -12.62
N ARG A 11 3.33 -14.19 -12.75
CA ARG A 11 2.63 -13.33 -13.73
C ARG A 11 2.86 -11.83 -13.46
N VAL A 12 2.89 -11.44 -12.19
CA VAL A 12 3.16 -10.05 -11.80
C VAL A 12 4.60 -9.70 -12.12
N ARG A 13 5.57 -10.47 -11.61
CA ARG A 13 7.00 -10.20 -11.79
C ARG A 13 7.44 -10.11 -13.24
N SER A 14 6.81 -10.87 -14.15
CA SER A 14 7.14 -10.86 -15.58
C SER A 14 6.56 -9.67 -16.36
N ARG A 15 5.68 -8.89 -15.72
CA ARG A 15 4.97 -7.77 -16.34
C ARG A 15 5.26 -6.43 -15.69
N VAL A 16 5.88 -6.37 -14.51
CA VAL A 16 6.26 -5.11 -13.87
C VAL A 16 7.07 -4.28 -14.88
N PRO A 17 6.65 -3.04 -15.20
CA PRO A 17 7.40 -2.18 -16.11
C PRO A 17 8.71 -1.74 -15.46
N GLU A 18 9.76 -1.58 -16.27
CA GLU A 18 10.97 -0.87 -15.82
C GLU A 18 10.61 0.62 -15.64
N THR A 19 10.90 1.17 -14.46
CA THR A 19 10.70 2.59 -14.13
C THR A 19 11.80 3.04 -13.17
N ASP A 20 12.15 4.32 -13.24
CA ASP A 20 13.01 5.00 -12.27
C ASP A 20 12.20 5.68 -11.14
N GLU A 21 10.87 5.74 -11.26
CA GLU A 21 9.98 6.27 -10.24
C GLU A 21 10.19 5.55 -8.90
N THR A 22 10.23 6.34 -7.85
CA THR A 22 10.51 5.94 -6.49
C THR A 22 9.26 5.95 -5.62
N MET A 23 9.26 5.13 -4.58
CA MET A 23 8.14 4.95 -3.67
C MET A 23 8.60 5.15 -2.22
N GLY A 24 7.85 5.95 -1.47
CA GLY A 24 7.91 6.01 -0.02
C GLY A 24 6.84 5.10 0.61
N LEU A 25 7.24 4.24 1.56
CA LEU A 25 6.30 3.41 2.34
C LEU A 25 6.17 3.96 3.76
N LEU A 26 5.07 4.68 4.02
CA LEU A 26 4.84 5.46 5.24
C LEU A 26 3.68 4.85 6.03
N TRP A 27 3.62 5.03 7.35
CA TRP A 27 2.53 4.48 8.15
C TRP A 27 1.17 5.12 7.83
N ALA A 28 0.13 4.29 7.72
CA ALA A 28 -1.27 4.72 7.65
C ALA A 28 -1.78 5.17 9.04
N GLY A 29 -1.24 6.26 9.53
CA GLY A 29 -1.69 6.95 10.73
C GLY A 29 -1.25 8.40 10.70
N PRO A 30 -1.86 9.24 11.52
CA PRO A 30 -1.45 10.64 11.60
C PRO A 30 0.02 10.72 12.01
N PRO A 31 0.79 11.68 11.50
CA PRO A 31 2.06 12.02 12.11
C PRO A 31 1.78 12.51 13.54
N ASP A 32 2.00 11.66 14.54
CA ASP A 32 2.03 12.09 15.93
C ASP A 32 3.31 12.92 16.12
N SER A 33 3.17 14.13 16.68
CA SER A 33 4.30 15.01 17.02
C SER A 33 5.25 15.42 15.88
N GLY A 34 4.83 15.30 14.62
CA GLY A 34 5.64 15.69 13.45
C GLY A 34 6.63 14.63 12.98
N GLU A 35 6.67 13.47 13.63
CA GLU A 35 7.46 12.32 13.20
C GLU A 35 6.60 11.39 12.33
N ILE A 36 7.19 10.88 11.26
CA ILE A 36 6.55 9.98 10.31
C ILE A 36 7.24 8.62 10.39
N TYR A 37 6.45 7.56 10.56
CA TYR A 37 6.97 6.21 10.63
C TYR A 37 7.13 5.62 9.23
N ILE A 38 8.37 5.36 8.83
CA ILE A 38 8.73 4.83 7.51
C ILE A 38 9.09 3.36 7.60
N TYR A 39 8.88 2.63 6.52
CA TYR A 39 9.16 1.19 6.43
C TYR A 39 10.02 0.88 5.22
N LYS A 40 10.98 -0.03 5.41
CA LYS A 40 11.69 -0.61 4.26
C LYS A 40 10.73 -1.50 3.46
N PRO A 41 10.44 -1.19 2.18
CA PRO A 41 9.44 -1.91 1.41
C PRO A 41 9.90 -3.33 1.06
N THR A 42 11.19 -3.50 0.76
CA THR A 42 11.78 -4.79 0.37
C THR A 42 12.73 -5.32 1.45
N GLN A 43 12.82 -6.64 1.59
CA GLN A 43 13.81 -7.27 2.47
C GLN A 43 14.53 -8.40 1.72
N GLU A 44 15.82 -8.55 2.00
CA GLU A 44 16.64 -9.63 1.44
C GLU A 44 16.25 -11.01 1.99
N THR A 45 15.53 -11.05 3.12
CA THR A 45 15.10 -12.31 3.73
C THR A 45 13.80 -12.83 3.14
N ARG A 46 13.65 -14.17 3.07
CA ARG A 46 12.39 -14.82 2.70
C ARG A 46 11.27 -14.65 3.75
N LYS A 47 11.57 -14.13 4.95
CA LYS A 47 10.60 -13.85 6.01
C LYS A 47 10.15 -12.39 5.93
N VAL A 48 9.44 -12.07 4.86
CA VAL A 48 8.86 -10.75 4.61
C VAL A 48 7.49 -10.66 5.29
N TYR A 49 7.46 -10.25 6.55
CA TYR A 49 6.21 -9.89 7.26
C TYR A 49 5.46 -8.82 6.47
N GLY A 50 4.38 -9.20 5.80
CA GLY A 50 3.47 -8.27 5.13
C GLY A 50 4.05 -7.51 3.93
N ARG A 51 5.23 -7.89 3.41
CA ARG A 51 5.99 -7.05 2.46
C ARG A 51 6.45 -7.74 1.18
N LYS A 52 6.05 -9.00 0.97
CA LYS A 52 6.47 -9.77 -0.21
C LYS A 52 6.07 -9.10 -1.53
N HIS A 53 4.88 -8.51 -1.60
CA HIS A 53 4.34 -7.90 -2.81
C HIS A 53 5.16 -6.70 -3.29
N PHE A 54 5.76 -5.91 -2.38
CA PHE A 54 6.67 -4.82 -2.77
C PHE A 54 7.89 -5.35 -3.53
N SER A 55 8.46 -6.47 -3.08
CA SER A 55 9.56 -7.13 -3.80
C SER A 55 9.12 -7.77 -5.11
N ASP A 56 7.91 -8.32 -5.18
CA ASP A 56 7.35 -8.88 -6.42
C ASP A 56 7.08 -7.80 -7.47
N LEU A 57 6.72 -6.59 -7.00
CA LEU A 57 6.45 -5.40 -7.79
C LEU A 57 7.69 -4.56 -8.09
N GLN A 58 8.88 -5.01 -7.66
CA GLN A 58 10.17 -4.36 -7.95
C GLN A 58 10.19 -2.85 -7.63
N VAL A 59 9.53 -2.45 -6.53
CA VAL A 59 9.46 -1.04 -6.15
C VAL A 59 10.84 -0.46 -5.83
N ASN A 60 11.12 0.74 -6.33
CA ASN A 60 12.31 1.50 -5.99
C ASN A 60 12.05 2.27 -4.69
N ASP A 61 12.89 2.09 -3.69
CA ASP A 61 12.73 2.70 -2.36
C ASP A 61 13.35 4.10 -2.32
N ALA A 62 12.51 5.14 -2.23
CA ALA A 62 12.99 6.53 -2.13
C ALA A 62 13.78 6.80 -0.84
N LEU A 63 13.49 6.04 0.23
CA LEU A 63 14.07 6.22 1.56
C LEU A 63 15.21 5.24 1.83
N ALA A 64 15.78 4.64 0.77
CA ALA A 64 16.91 3.73 0.87
C ALA A 64 18.08 4.37 1.63
N GLY A 65 18.52 3.71 2.71
CA GLY A 65 19.62 4.20 3.56
C GLY A 65 19.17 4.93 4.83
N GLN A 66 17.90 5.33 4.94
CA GLN A 66 17.39 6.08 6.10
C GLN A 66 17.05 5.20 7.32
N TYR A 67 17.11 3.88 7.18
CA TYR A 67 16.56 2.95 8.17
C TYR A 67 17.48 2.58 9.35
N ASP A 68 18.73 3.03 9.39
CA ASP A 68 19.70 2.69 10.46
C ASP A 68 19.79 1.18 10.74
N GLY A 69 19.83 0.36 9.69
CA GLY A 69 19.85 -1.11 9.78
C GLY A 69 18.56 -1.77 10.28
N LYS A 70 17.51 -0.99 10.57
CA LYS A 70 16.18 -1.47 10.97
C LYS A 70 15.30 -1.70 9.74
N THR A 71 14.12 -2.26 9.98
CA THR A 71 13.11 -2.45 8.91
C THR A 71 12.01 -1.39 8.90
N SER A 72 12.02 -0.51 9.91
CA SER A 72 11.15 0.66 10.07
C SER A 72 11.69 1.57 11.19
N ILE A 73 11.48 2.88 11.07
CA ILE A 73 11.95 3.90 12.02
C ILE A 73 11.08 5.17 11.90
N TYR A 74 11.04 5.98 12.95
CA TYR A 74 10.49 7.34 12.87
C TYR A 74 11.53 8.28 12.28
N VAL A 75 11.08 9.17 11.40
CA VAL A 75 11.90 10.23 10.80
C VAL A 75 11.13 11.54 10.83
N ASP A 76 11.85 12.65 10.81
CA ASP A 76 11.27 13.98 10.64
C ASP A 76 10.78 14.16 9.18
N ALA A 77 9.84 15.09 8.99
CA ALA A 77 9.28 15.39 7.67
C ALA A 77 10.36 15.84 6.66
N GLU A 78 11.43 16.51 7.12
CA GLU A 78 12.54 16.93 6.25
C GLU A 78 13.21 15.75 5.55
N VAL A 79 13.29 14.58 6.18
CA VAL A 79 13.88 13.38 5.57
C VAL A 79 13.06 12.93 4.36
N ILE A 80 11.73 13.03 4.44
CA ILE A 80 10.83 12.63 3.36
C ILE A 80 10.83 13.68 2.25
N LEU A 81 10.92 14.96 2.60
CA LEU A 81 11.08 16.05 1.63
C LEU A 81 12.39 15.98 0.86
N GLU A 82 13.49 15.59 1.51
CA GLU A 82 14.78 15.44 0.85
C GLU A 82 14.78 14.23 -0.10
N ALA A 83 14.12 13.14 0.30
CA ALA A 83 13.95 11.96 -0.54
C ALA A 83 12.96 12.17 -1.70
N ASP A 84 11.93 13.01 -1.50
CA ASP A 84 10.86 13.41 -2.42
C ASP A 84 10.34 12.27 -3.31
N PRO A 85 9.68 11.24 -2.73
CA PRO A 85 9.20 10.10 -3.51
C PRO A 85 8.19 10.50 -4.58
N ASP A 86 8.26 9.85 -5.74
CA ASP A 86 7.27 10.01 -6.81
C ASP A 86 5.88 9.48 -6.40
N ARG A 87 5.86 8.45 -5.54
CA ARG A 87 4.65 7.83 -5.00
C ARG A 87 4.73 7.61 -3.50
N ILE A 88 3.64 7.83 -2.77
CA ILE A 88 3.54 7.46 -1.36
C ILE A 88 2.50 6.37 -1.19
N VAL A 89 2.89 5.29 -0.52
CA VAL A 89 2.00 4.20 -0.13
C VAL A 89 1.85 4.19 1.38
N LEU A 90 0.62 4.30 1.87
CA LEU A 90 0.31 4.17 3.29
C LEU A 90 0.32 2.70 3.71
N HIS A 91 1.41 2.24 4.32
CA HIS A 91 1.54 0.91 4.91
C HIS A 91 0.45 0.67 5.96
N HIS A 92 -0.15 -0.52 5.91
CA HIS A 92 -1.36 -0.87 6.68
C HIS A 92 -2.65 -0.16 6.21
N GLY A 93 -2.60 0.53 5.06
CA GLY A 93 -3.70 1.31 4.51
C GLY A 93 -5.03 0.55 4.49
N LEU A 94 -5.08 -0.64 3.90
CA LEU A 94 -6.30 -1.47 3.83
C LEU A 94 -6.92 -1.76 5.19
N MET A 95 -6.10 -2.05 6.21
CA MET A 95 -6.60 -2.28 7.57
C MET A 95 -7.17 -0.98 8.17
N LYS A 96 -6.51 0.15 7.88
CA LYS A 96 -6.86 1.47 8.40
C LYS A 96 -8.02 2.11 7.63
N ASN A 97 -8.26 1.67 6.41
CA ASN A 97 -9.41 2.02 5.59
C ASN A 97 -10.70 1.33 6.07
N GLN A 98 -10.63 0.42 7.05
CA GLN A 98 -11.79 -0.23 7.67
C GLN A 98 -12.14 0.35 9.05
N LEU A 99 -11.34 1.29 9.53
CA LEU A 99 -11.46 1.84 10.87
C LEU A 99 -11.89 3.30 10.78
N PRO A 100 -12.97 3.71 11.46
CA PRO A 100 -13.34 5.11 11.56
C PRO A 100 -12.18 5.91 12.17
N ALA A 101 -11.87 7.06 11.59
CA ALA A 101 -10.82 7.90 12.12
C ALA A 101 -11.17 8.39 13.54
N SER A 102 -12.44 8.65 13.86
CA SER A 102 -12.89 9.02 15.21
C SER A 102 -12.33 8.14 16.34
N ASP A 103 -12.14 6.83 16.09
CA ASP A 103 -11.60 5.87 17.06
C ASP A 103 -10.09 6.07 17.30
N ALA A 104 -9.36 6.55 16.29
CA ALA A 104 -7.93 6.86 16.40
C ALA A 104 -7.67 8.25 16.98
N TYR A 105 -8.60 9.19 16.82
CA TYR A 105 -8.43 10.61 17.17
C TYR A 105 -9.28 11.06 18.36
N ASN A 106 -9.45 10.20 19.37
CA ASN A 106 -10.16 10.53 20.62
C ASN A 106 -11.55 11.18 20.42
N GLY A 107 -12.27 10.79 19.37
CA GLY A 107 -13.60 11.33 19.07
C GLY A 107 -13.63 12.70 18.41
N ASN A 108 -12.51 13.17 17.84
CA ASN A 108 -12.51 14.34 16.95
C ASN A 108 -13.47 14.12 15.76
N ASP A 109 -14.05 15.21 15.25
CA ASP A 109 -14.85 15.18 14.03
C ASP A 109 -13.92 14.94 12.83
N THR A 110 -14.03 13.76 12.23
CA THR A 110 -13.25 13.34 11.07
C THR A 110 -14.09 13.31 9.80
N ASP A 111 -15.28 13.93 9.81
CA ASP A 111 -16.20 13.99 8.66
C ASP A 111 -16.52 12.61 8.09
N GLY A 112 -16.68 11.61 8.97
CA GLY A 112 -16.99 10.23 8.59
C GLY A 112 -15.83 9.43 7.96
N LYS A 113 -14.64 10.02 7.81
CA LYS A 113 -13.49 9.38 7.14
C LYS A 113 -12.92 8.21 7.92
N THR A 114 -12.31 7.29 7.19
CA THR A 114 -11.45 6.24 7.73
C THR A 114 -10.08 6.80 8.14
N ILE A 115 -9.31 6.04 8.93
CA ILE A 115 -7.95 6.46 9.32
C ILE A 115 -7.06 6.68 8.10
N ALA A 116 -7.17 5.85 7.06
CA ALA A 116 -6.34 5.96 5.87
C ALA A 116 -6.66 7.24 5.09
N GLU A 117 -7.93 7.51 4.80
CA GLU A 117 -8.38 8.73 4.10
C GLU A 117 -8.03 9.98 4.87
N TYR A 118 -8.27 9.98 6.18
CA TYR A 118 -7.92 11.12 7.03
C TYR A 118 -6.41 11.36 7.04
N THR A 119 -5.59 10.30 7.03
CA THR A 119 -4.13 10.42 6.90
C THR A 119 -3.74 11.06 5.56
N LEU A 120 -4.34 10.63 4.44
CA LEU A 120 -4.08 11.24 3.13
C LEU A 120 -4.46 12.72 3.09
N ASP A 121 -5.59 13.08 3.70
CA ASP A 121 -6.01 14.47 3.81
C ASP A 121 -5.05 15.32 4.63
N LEU A 122 -4.47 14.77 5.70
CA LEU A 122 -3.42 15.49 6.44
C LEU A 122 -2.21 15.78 5.55
N TYR A 123 -1.77 14.83 4.72
CA TYR A 123 -0.63 15.04 3.83
C TYR A 123 -0.93 16.12 2.77
N ARG A 124 -2.16 16.14 2.25
CA ARG A 124 -2.59 17.15 1.26
C ARG A 124 -2.71 18.55 1.85
N ASN A 125 -3.06 18.67 3.13
CA ASN A 125 -3.33 19.96 3.79
C ASN A 125 -2.19 20.46 4.69
N ASP A 126 -1.16 19.65 4.92
CA ASP A 126 0.00 20.03 5.71
C ASP A 126 0.93 20.99 4.93
N PRO A 127 1.36 22.13 5.50
CA PRO A 127 2.17 23.13 4.79
C PRO A 127 3.52 22.64 4.25
N VAL A 128 4.02 21.52 4.78
CA VAL A 128 5.32 20.94 4.43
C VAL A 128 5.10 19.75 3.52
N LEU A 129 4.26 18.80 3.93
CA LEU A 129 4.03 17.57 3.16
C LEU A 129 3.28 17.83 1.85
N SER A 130 2.48 18.89 1.75
CA SER A 130 1.81 19.27 0.49
C SER A 130 2.79 19.62 -0.63
N GLU A 131 4.06 19.89 -0.30
CA GLU A 131 5.09 20.21 -1.28
C GLU A 131 5.73 18.97 -1.93
N LEU A 132 5.48 17.77 -1.41
CA LEU A 132 5.99 16.51 -1.96
C LEU A 132 5.48 16.27 -3.37
N THR A 133 6.34 15.73 -4.23
CA THR A 133 6.01 15.37 -5.62
C THR A 133 4.82 14.41 -5.69
N ALA A 134 4.81 13.36 -4.87
CA ALA A 134 3.68 12.43 -4.78
C ALA A 134 2.36 13.13 -4.43
N VAL A 135 2.36 14.12 -3.53
CA VAL A 135 1.14 14.83 -3.12
C VAL A 135 0.65 15.74 -4.24
N LYS A 136 1.55 16.46 -4.90
CA LYS A 136 1.23 17.36 -6.02
C LYS A 136 0.66 16.62 -7.23
N ASN A 137 1.11 15.39 -7.46
CA ASN A 137 0.67 14.56 -8.57
C ASN A 137 -0.51 13.64 -8.22
N ASP A 138 -1.02 13.71 -6.98
CA ASP A 138 -2.05 12.80 -6.44
C ASP A 138 -1.67 11.30 -6.52
N GLU A 139 -0.37 11.02 -6.42
CA GLU A 139 0.22 9.67 -6.40
C GLU A 139 0.29 9.14 -4.95
N LEU A 140 -0.83 9.22 -4.24
CA LEU A 140 -0.99 8.80 -2.85
C LEU A 140 -1.92 7.60 -2.75
N TYR A 141 -1.39 6.49 -2.24
CA TYR A 141 -2.06 5.20 -2.32
C TYR A 141 -2.30 4.57 -0.95
N ILE A 142 -3.50 4.01 -0.78
CA ILE A 142 -3.83 3.14 0.35
C ILE A 142 -3.07 1.84 0.16
N GLY A 143 -2.08 1.60 1.01
CA GLY A 143 -1.26 0.38 0.97
C GLY A 143 -1.93 -0.82 1.60
N THR A 144 -1.16 -1.89 1.76
CA THR A 144 -1.69 -3.24 2.00
C THR A 144 -2.01 -3.55 3.47
N MET A 145 -2.66 -4.68 3.74
CA MET A 145 -2.81 -5.20 5.12
C MET A 145 -1.46 -5.58 5.77
N GLU A 146 -1.37 -5.51 7.10
CA GLU A 146 -0.17 -5.81 7.91
C GLU A 146 0.31 -7.27 7.83
N THR A 147 -0.61 -8.22 7.83
CA THR A 147 -0.33 -9.66 7.82
C THR A 147 -0.82 -10.24 6.51
N THR A 148 0.04 -11.06 5.89
CA THR A 148 -0.25 -11.69 4.60
C THR A 148 -0.36 -13.20 4.77
N GLY A 149 -1.57 -13.68 5.09
CA GLY A 149 -1.94 -15.04 4.77
C GLY A 149 -1.94 -15.29 3.25
N PRO A 150 -2.01 -16.55 2.79
CA PRO A 150 -1.96 -16.88 1.37
C PRO A 150 -3.10 -16.27 0.53
N ILE A 151 -4.22 -15.92 1.16
CA ILE A 151 -5.34 -15.23 0.51
C ILE A 151 -5.10 -13.72 0.50
N GLN A 152 -4.85 -13.11 1.65
CA GLN A 152 -4.57 -11.67 1.77
C GLN A 152 -3.42 -11.23 0.87
N GLY A 153 -2.38 -12.06 0.71
CA GLY A 153 -1.27 -11.77 -0.19
C GLY A 153 -1.68 -11.61 -1.67
N LEU A 154 -2.75 -12.29 -2.11
CA LEU A 154 -3.28 -12.13 -3.47
C LEU A 154 -3.92 -10.74 -3.63
N PHE A 155 -4.80 -10.35 -2.71
CA PHE A 155 -5.48 -9.05 -2.74
C PHE A 155 -4.47 -7.90 -2.56
N ASN A 156 -3.54 -8.02 -1.61
CA ASN A 156 -2.47 -7.03 -1.41
C ASN A 156 -1.62 -6.82 -2.68
N THR A 157 -1.30 -7.90 -3.39
CA THR A 157 -0.54 -7.79 -4.64
C THR A 157 -1.38 -7.13 -5.74
N GLU A 158 -2.67 -7.45 -5.85
CA GLU A 158 -3.51 -6.90 -6.91
C GLU A 158 -3.81 -5.42 -6.72
N VAL A 159 -4.21 -5.02 -5.50
CA VAL A 159 -4.44 -3.61 -5.13
C VAL A 159 -3.20 -2.78 -5.48
N LEU A 160 -2.03 -3.20 -4.97
CA LEU A 160 -0.81 -2.43 -5.15
C LEU A 160 -0.30 -2.46 -6.61
N ALA A 161 -0.42 -3.57 -7.32
CA ALA A 161 0.00 -3.65 -8.72
C ALA A 161 -0.78 -2.67 -9.59
N LYS A 162 -2.09 -2.56 -9.36
CA LYS A 162 -2.98 -1.67 -10.09
C LYS A 162 -2.77 -0.20 -9.73
N GLN A 163 -2.55 0.10 -8.45
CA GLN A 163 -2.23 1.45 -8.00
C GLN A 163 -0.88 1.94 -8.53
N LEU A 164 0.17 1.11 -8.47
CA LEU A 164 1.52 1.55 -8.88
C LEU A 164 1.76 1.47 -10.39
N TYR A 165 1.13 0.53 -11.10
CA TYR A 165 1.35 0.33 -12.53
C TYR A 165 0.03 0.13 -13.29
N PRO A 166 -0.90 1.11 -13.24
CA PRO A 166 -2.22 0.98 -13.82
C PRO A 166 -2.18 0.74 -15.33
N GLY A 167 -1.24 1.35 -16.06
CA GLY A 167 -1.06 1.12 -17.50
C GLY A 167 -0.70 -0.33 -17.87
N THR A 168 -0.22 -1.13 -16.91
CA THR A 168 0.13 -2.55 -17.14
C THR A 168 -0.87 -3.53 -16.54
N PHE A 169 -1.39 -3.24 -15.34
CA PHE A 169 -2.29 -4.14 -14.62
C PHE A 169 -3.76 -3.70 -14.64
N GLY A 170 -4.08 -2.60 -15.33
CA GLY A 170 -5.38 -1.94 -15.33
C GLY A 170 -5.56 -1.04 -14.11
N GLU A 171 -6.41 -0.03 -14.24
CA GLU A 171 -6.70 0.93 -13.17
C GLU A 171 -7.24 0.23 -11.91
N PHE A 172 -6.94 0.80 -10.74
CA PHE A 172 -7.58 0.39 -9.50
C PHE A 172 -8.94 1.10 -9.40
N PRO A 173 -10.06 0.38 -9.23
CA PRO A 173 -11.40 0.98 -9.27
C PRO A 173 -11.73 1.87 -8.05
N GLY A 174 -10.87 1.89 -7.03
CA GLY A 174 -11.20 2.46 -5.72
C GLY A 174 -11.87 1.44 -4.81
N PHE A 175 -12.06 1.82 -3.54
CA PHE A 175 -12.84 1.05 -2.59
C PHE A 175 -14.28 1.56 -2.59
N ASP A 176 -15.23 0.66 -2.35
CA ASP A 176 -16.63 1.01 -2.09
C ASP A 176 -16.76 1.66 -0.69
N ASP A 177 -17.46 2.79 -0.62
CA ASP A 177 -17.59 3.57 0.61
C ASP A 177 -18.38 2.83 1.71
N ASP A 178 -19.28 1.91 1.34
CA ASP A 178 -20.18 1.24 2.28
C ASP A 178 -19.53 0.03 2.94
N ASP A 179 -18.77 -0.77 2.18
CA ASP A 179 -18.23 -2.06 2.65
C ASP A 179 -16.73 -2.25 2.43
N ASN A 180 -16.04 -1.24 1.86
CA ASN A 180 -14.61 -1.25 1.59
C ASN A 180 -14.16 -2.47 0.74
N THR A 181 -15.07 -2.97 -0.10
CA THR A 181 -14.76 -3.92 -1.16
C THR A 181 -14.33 -3.17 -2.42
N TYR A 182 -13.94 -3.92 -3.45
CA TYR A 182 -13.60 -3.37 -4.75
C TYR A 182 -13.88 -4.44 -5.82
N ASP A 183 -14.33 -4.03 -7.00
CA ASP A 183 -14.62 -4.97 -8.11
C ASP A 183 -13.76 -4.65 -9.33
N VAL A 184 -12.79 -5.52 -9.56
CA VAL A 184 -11.93 -5.48 -10.75
C VAL A 184 -12.63 -6.25 -11.90
N PRO A 185 -12.68 -5.69 -13.12
CA PRO A 185 -13.18 -6.38 -14.31
C PRO A 185 -12.55 -7.78 -14.48
N GLU A 186 -13.35 -8.77 -14.89
CA GLU A 186 -12.92 -10.17 -14.88
C GLU A 186 -11.62 -10.43 -15.64
N ASP A 187 -11.43 -9.75 -16.77
CA ASP A 187 -10.26 -9.83 -17.64
C ASP A 187 -9.01 -9.13 -17.06
N GLU A 188 -9.19 -8.21 -16.11
CA GLU A 188 -8.12 -7.51 -15.40
C GLU A 188 -7.73 -8.14 -14.07
N ARG A 189 -8.51 -9.11 -13.56
CA ARG A 189 -8.20 -9.81 -12.31
C ARG A 189 -6.86 -10.53 -12.42
N LEU A 190 -6.02 -10.37 -11.40
CA LEU A 190 -4.70 -10.98 -11.36
C LEU A 190 -4.72 -12.41 -10.83
N PHE A 191 -5.85 -12.83 -10.24
CA PHE A 191 -6.08 -14.19 -9.80
C PHE A 191 -7.57 -14.57 -9.87
N ASP A 192 -7.81 -15.87 -10.00
CA ASP A 192 -9.15 -16.44 -10.09
C ASP A 192 -9.86 -16.40 -8.73
N ARG A 193 -10.87 -15.53 -8.63
CA ARG A 193 -11.72 -15.39 -7.43
C ARG A 193 -12.56 -16.63 -7.15
N GLN A 194 -13.07 -17.31 -8.18
CA GLN A 194 -13.85 -18.53 -8.01
C GLN A 194 -12.97 -19.64 -7.46
N ARG A 195 -11.73 -19.77 -7.95
CA ARG A 195 -10.78 -20.74 -7.41
C ARG A 195 -10.45 -20.47 -5.94
N VAL A 196 -10.32 -19.21 -5.53
CA VAL A 196 -10.16 -18.86 -4.11
C VAL A 196 -11.39 -19.25 -3.30
N ALA A 197 -12.60 -18.92 -3.78
CA ALA A 197 -13.85 -19.27 -3.12
C ALA A 197 -14.02 -20.79 -2.97
N ASP A 198 -13.69 -21.56 -4.01
CA ASP A 198 -13.72 -23.03 -3.96
C ASP A 198 -12.78 -23.57 -2.89
N ILE A 199 -11.55 -23.07 -2.84
CA ILE A 199 -10.57 -23.50 -1.83
C ILE A 199 -11.02 -23.14 -0.40
N CYS A 200 -11.58 -21.95 -0.18
CA CYS A 200 -12.15 -21.56 1.11
C CYS A 200 -13.31 -22.49 1.54
N ASN A 201 -14.08 -22.99 0.58
CA ASN A 201 -15.18 -23.92 0.79
C ASN A 201 -14.74 -25.41 0.77
N GLY A 202 -13.45 -25.70 0.66
CA GLY A 202 -12.92 -27.07 0.64
C GLY A 202 -13.20 -27.84 -0.67
N LYS A 203 -13.50 -27.16 -1.76
CA LYS A 203 -13.67 -27.73 -3.10
C LYS A 203 -12.33 -27.66 -3.85
N PHE A 204 -11.84 -28.78 -4.36
CA PHE A 204 -10.52 -28.90 -4.99
C PHE A 204 -10.59 -29.33 -6.45
#